data_AF-A0A8S1HW27-F1
#
_entry.id   AF-A0A8S1HW27-F1
#
_cell.length_a   1.000
_cell.length_b   1.000
_cell.length_c   1.000
_cell.angle_alpha   90.00
_cell.angle_beta   90.00
_cell.angle_gamma   90.00
#
_symmetry.space_group_name_H-M   'P 1'
#
loop_
_entity.id
_entity.type
_entity.pdbx_description
1 polymer ?
#
loop_
_entity_poly.entity_id
_entity_poly.type
_entity_poly.pdbx_seq_one_letter_code
_entity_poly.pdbx_strand_id
1 'polypeptide(L)'
;MPEFQDRLSYIDKRYDHLRKMTHTLRKKVNELEEIMRQDNDEENMEVIKKLLDEIKREKQLMRDEAHVIRGELSQAMYNEDLRKRIAGEWRRIEEERKAESEESTSTRDDDTASSCRETSM
;
A
#
# COMPACT_ATOMS: atom_id res chain seq x y z
N MET A 1 -11.46 20.84 -0.75
CA MET A 1 -12.41 19.74 -0.50
C MET A 1 -12.11 19.15 0.87
N PRO A 2 -12.77 19.62 1.94
CA PRO A 2 -12.54 19.13 3.30
C PRO A 2 -12.76 17.61 3.42
N GLU A 3 -13.83 17.09 2.81
CA GLU A 3 -14.24 15.67 2.93
C GLU A 3 -13.21 14.65 2.38
N PHE A 4 -12.48 14.99 1.31
CA PHE A 4 -11.44 14.11 0.75
C PHE A 4 -10.21 14.08 1.66
N GLN A 5 -9.79 15.24 2.17
CA GLN A 5 -8.67 15.36 3.09
C GLN A 5 -8.97 14.72 4.46
N ASP A 6 -10.20 14.86 4.95
CA ASP A 6 -10.66 14.21 6.17
C ASP A 6 -10.63 12.68 6.04
N ARG A 7 -11.04 12.15 4.89
CA ARG A 7 -10.93 10.71 4.58
C ARG A 7 -9.48 10.23 4.49
N LEU A 8 -8.59 10.99 3.87
CA LEU A 8 -7.16 10.66 3.85
C LEU A 8 -6.57 10.65 5.27
N SER A 9 -6.87 11.66 6.07
CA SER A 9 -6.44 11.71 7.48
C SER A 9 -6.98 10.52 8.29
N TYR A 10 -8.22 10.10 8.04
CA TYR A 10 -8.77 8.89 8.64
C TYR A 10 -7.98 7.65 8.22
N ILE A 11 -7.68 7.49 6.93
CA ILE A 11 -6.86 6.38 6.42
C ILE A 11 -5.48 6.36 7.06
N ASP A 12 -4.83 7.52 7.23
CA ASP A 12 -3.53 7.62 7.89
C ASP A 12 -3.58 7.10 9.35
N LYS A 13 -4.61 7.48 10.10
CA LYS A 13 -4.81 6.98 11.48
C LYS A 13 -5.02 5.47 11.51
N ARG A 14 -5.75 4.91 10.53
CA ARG A 14 -5.95 3.45 10.39
C ARG A 14 -4.63 2.75 10.03
N TYR A 15 -3.81 3.36 9.18
CA TYR A 15 -2.47 2.83 8.87
C TYR A 15 -1.56 2.81 10.10
N ASP A 16 -1.55 3.87 10.90
CA ASP A 16 -0.83 3.91 12.18
C ASP A 16 -1.32 2.84 13.15
N HIS A 17 -2.63 2.59 13.20
CA HIS A 17 -3.20 1.52 13.99
C HIS A 17 -2.70 0.13 13.52
N LEU A 18 -2.77 -0.14 12.21
CA LEU A 18 -2.25 -1.38 11.61
C LEU A 18 -0.75 -1.57 11.89
N ARG A 19 0.03 -0.48 11.87
CA ARG A 19 1.46 -0.49 12.20
C ARG A 19 1.69 -0.89 13.67
N LYS A 20 0.90 -0.37 14.61
CA LYS A 20 0.96 -0.76 16.03
C LYS A 20 0.61 -2.24 16.21
N MET A 21 -0.44 -2.73 15.56
CA MET A 21 -0.82 -4.15 15.60
C MET A 21 0.28 -5.05 15.03
N THR A 22 0.94 -4.63 13.94
CA THR A 22 2.10 -5.33 13.38
C THR A 22 3.24 -5.47 14.40
N HIS A 23 3.49 -4.41 15.19
CA HIS A 23 4.48 -4.46 16.25
C HIS A 23 4.07 -5.42 17.39
N THR A 24 2.81 -5.36 17.83
CA THR A 24 2.26 -6.27 18.84
C THR A 24 2.34 -7.73 18.40
N LEU A 25 1.94 -8.04 17.16
CA LEU A 25 2.00 -9.38 16.61
C LEU A 25 3.44 -9.91 16.59
N ARG A 26 4.40 -9.08 16.16
CA ARG A 26 5.82 -9.45 16.15
C ARG A 26 6.31 -9.80 17.56
N LYS A 27 5.93 -9.02 18.57
CA LYS A 27 6.29 -9.31 19.97
C LYS A 27 5.75 -10.67 20.41
N LYS A 28 4.47 -10.96 20.15
CA LYS A 28 3.84 -12.25 20.50
C LYS A 28 4.48 -13.44 19.76
N VAL A 29 4.86 -13.26 18.50
CA VAL A 29 5.57 -14.29 17.73
C VAL A 29 6.95 -14.56 18.34
N ASN A 30 7.71 -13.50 18.68
CA ASN A 30 9.02 -13.67 19.32
C ASN A 30 8.91 -14.37 20.68
N GLU A 31 7.89 -14.04 21.47
CA GLU A 31 7.61 -14.69 22.77
C GLU A 31 7.25 -16.16 22.59
N LEU A 32 6.42 -16.48 21.60
CA LEU A 32 6.10 -17.87 21.24
C LEU A 32 7.38 -18.63 20.85
N GLU A 33 8.23 -18.05 20.01
CA GLU A 33 9.51 -18.65 19.63
C GLU A 33 10.45 -18.86 20.83
N GLU A 34 10.40 -17.97 21.82
CA GLU A 34 11.19 -18.09 23.05
C GLU A 34 10.73 -19.26 23.91
N ILE A 35 9.43 -19.42 24.12
CA ILE A 35 8.87 -20.51 24.91
C ILE A 35 9.04 -21.85 24.20
N MET A 36 8.91 -21.88 22.87
CA MET A 36 9.16 -23.09 22.08
C MET A 36 10.62 -23.59 22.13
N ARG A 37 11.57 -22.77 22.61
CA ARG A 37 12.96 -23.17 22.85
C ARG A 37 13.21 -23.73 24.26
N GLN A 38 12.23 -23.63 25.15
CA GLN A 38 12.32 -24.13 26.52
C GLN A 38 11.92 -25.62 26.60
N ASP A 39 11.96 -26.18 27.80
CA ASP A 39 11.57 -27.57 28.04
C ASP A 39 10.08 -27.78 27.72
N ASN A 40 9.77 -28.94 27.14
CA ASN A 40 8.43 -29.28 26.71
C ASN A 40 7.57 -29.78 27.88
N ASP A 41 7.33 -28.90 28.84
CA ASP A 41 6.48 -29.15 30.01
C ASP A 41 5.03 -28.69 29.81
N GLU A 42 4.15 -29.09 30.73
CA GLU A 42 2.72 -28.82 30.65
C GLU A 42 2.39 -27.31 30.74
N GLU A 43 3.17 -26.56 31.52
CA GLU A 43 3.00 -25.12 31.69
C GLU A 43 3.33 -24.39 30.38
N ASN A 44 4.48 -24.67 29.78
CA ASN A 44 4.90 -24.12 28.50
C ASN A 44 3.92 -24.48 27.39
N MET A 45 3.40 -25.71 27.37
CA MET A 45 2.37 -26.12 26.41
C MET A 45 1.06 -25.36 26.57
N GLU A 46 0.66 -25.00 27.78
CA GLU A 46 -0.52 -24.16 28.00
C GLU A 46 -0.29 -22.72 27.54
N VAL A 47 0.89 -22.15 27.83
CA VAL A 47 1.24 -20.80 27.38
C VAL A 47 1.32 -20.72 25.85
N ILE A 48 1.95 -21.71 25.21
CA ILE A 48 2.01 -21.82 23.74
C ILE A 48 0.61 -21.80 23.12
N LYS A 49 -0.34 -22.57 23.66
CA LYS A 49 -1.74 -22.59 23.18
C LYS A 49 -2.40 -21.22 23.29
N LYS A 50 -2.24 -20.56 24.44
CA LYS A 50 -2.79 -19.20 24.67
C LYS A 50 -2.20 -18.19 23.69
N LEU A 51 -0.87 -18.18 23.51
CA LEU A 51 -0.17 -17.31 22.57
C LEU A 51 -0.61 -17.55 21.12
N LEU A 52 -0.75 -18.82 20.70
CA LEU A 52 -1.23 -19.15 19.36
C LEU A 52 -2.64 -18.60 19.08
N ASP A 53 -3.55 -18.71 20.05
CA ASP A 53 -4.91 -18.18 19.90
C ASP A 53 -4.93 -16.66 19.87
N GLU A 54 -4.08 -16.01 20.65
CA GLU A 54 -3.90 -14.56 20.59
C GLU A 54 -3.31 -14.10 19.26
N ILE A 55 -2.30 -14.80 18.73
CA ILE A 55 -1.69 -14.53 17.43
C ILE A 55 -2.72 -14.67 16.31
N LYS A 56 -3.55 -15.72 16.34
CA LYS A 56 -4.64 -15.91 15.37
C LYS A 56 -5.65 -14.76 15.41
N ARG A 57 -6.05 -14.34 16.62
CA ARG A 57 -6.96 -13.20 16.82
C ARG A 57 -6.35 -11.90 16.31
N GLU A 58 -5.10 -11.61 16.67
CA GLU A 58 -4.38 -10.41 16.22
C GLU A 58 -4.26 -10.38 14.69
N LYS A 59 -3.91 -11.50 14.07
CA LYS A 59 -3.85 -11.64 12.61
C LYS A 59 -5.21 -11.37 11.96
N GLN A 60 -6.31 -11.78 12.58
CA GLN A 60 -7.64 -11.48 12.06
C GLN A 60 -7.92 -9.99 12.11
N LEU A 61 -7.68 -9.35 13.26
CA LEU A 61 -7.88 -7.91 13.41
C LEU A 61 -7.04 -7.12 12.40
N MET A 62 -5.78 -7.52 12.16
CA MET A 62 -4.94 -6.88 11.14
C MET A 62 -5.49 -7.02 9.73
N ARG A 63 -6.09 -8.18 9.38
CA ARG A 63 -6.76 -8.37 8.09
C ARG A 63 -7.98 -7.47 7.96
N ASP A 64 -8.80 -7.38 9.01
CA ASP A 64 -9.99 -6.54 9.03
C ASP A 64 -9.60 -5.05 8.87
N GLU A 65 -8.55 -4.62 9.57
CA GLU A 65 -7.99 -3.27 9.46
C GLU A 65 -7.52 -2.96 8.04
N ALA A 66 -6.78 -3.87 7.42
CA ALA A 66 -6.33 -3.73 6.03
C ALA A 66 -7.53 -3.67 5.04
N HIS A 67 -8.58 -4.43 5.29
CA HIS A 67 -9.80 -4.38 4.48
C HIS A 67 -10.52 -3.03 4.58
N VAL A 68 -10.59 -2.45 5.78
CA VAL A 68 -11.16 -1.10 5.96
C VAL A 68 -10.35 -0.06 5.23
N ILE A 69 -9.02 -0.03 5.41
CA ILE A 69 -8.12 0.90 4.71
C ILE A 69 -8.33 0.82 3.20
N ARG A 70 -8.35 -0.39 2.65
CA ARG A 70 -8.57 -0.61 1.22
C ARG A 70 -9.93 -0.10 0.77
N GLY A 71 -11.00 -0.37 1.53
CA GLY A 71 -12.35 0.08 1.21
C GLY A 71 -12.46 1.61 1.18
N GLU A 72 -11.92 2.27 2.20
CA GLU A 72 -11.90 3.74 2.29
C GLU A 72 -11.11 4.36 1.15
N LEU A 73 -9.93 3.82 0.83
CA LEU A 73 -9.11 4.31 -0.27
C LEU A 73 -9.82 4.15 -1.61
N SER A 74 -10.42 2.99 -1.87
CA SER A 74 -11.19 2.77 -3.11
C SER A 74 -12.36 3.74 -3.24
N GLN A 75 -13.09 4.00 -2.15
CA GLN A 75 -14.20 4.94 -2.16
C GLN A 75 -13.73 6.38 -2.36
N ALA A 76 -12.67 6.81 -1.68
CA ALA A 76 -12.10 8.14 -1.83
C ALA A 76 -11.61 8.39 -3.25
N MET A 77 -10.92 7.42 -3.85
CA MET A 77 -10.45 7.46 -5.24
C MET A 77 -11.61 7.55 -6.23
N TYR A 78 -12.65 6.71 -6.06
CA TYR A 78 -13.82 6.72 -6.94
C TYR A 78 -14.56 8.06 -6.90
N ASN A 79 -14.77 8.62 -5.69
CA ASN A 79 -15.44 9.89 -5.52
C ASN A 79 -14.65 11.05 -6.16
N GLU A 80 -13.32 11.04 -6.02
CA GLU A 80 -12.45 12.05 -6.62
C GLU A 80 -12.43 11.93 -8.15
N ASP A 81 -12.38 10.70 -8.69
CA ASP A 81 -12.51 10.42 -10.13
C ASP A 81 -13.82 10.99 -10.68
N LEU A 82 -14.94 10.67 -10.03
CA LEU A 82 -16.27 11.14 -10.40
C LEU A 82 -16.37 12.67 -10.33
N ARG A 83 -15.83 13.29 -9.28
CA ARG A 83 -15.78 14.76 -9.14
C ARG A 83 -15.06 15.39 -10.32
N LYS A 84 -13.87 14.90 -10.64
CA LYS A 84 -13.09 15.39 -11.79
C LYS A 84 -13.90 15.26 -13.08
N ARG A 85 -14.69 14.18 -13.26
CA ARG A 85 -15.48 13.95 -14.50
C ARG A 85 -16.56 14.99 -14.64
N ILE A 86 -17.31 15.21 -13.56
CA ILE A 86 -18.39 16.21 -13.51
C ILE A 86 -17.83 17.62 -13.69
N ALA A 87 -16.67 17.92 -13.09
CA ALA A 87 -16.00 19.21 -13.21
C ALA A 87 -15.41 19.47 -14.62
N GLY A 88 -15.41 18.47 -15.51
CA GLY A 88 -14.81 18.56 -16.84
C GLY A 88 -13.27 18.57 -16.83
N GLU A 89 -12.66 18.37 -15.66
CA GLU A 89 -11.20 18.32 -15.47
C GLU A 89 -10.58 17.12 -16.21
N TRP A 90 -11.34 16.03 -16.41
CA TRP A 90 -10.86 14.87 -17.18
C TRP A 90 -10.51 15.20 -18.62
N ARG A 91 -11.23 16.11 -19.28
CA ARG A 91 -10.90 16.46 -20.67
C ARG A 91 -9.54 17.13 -20.75
N ARG A 92 -9.22 18.03 -19.81
CA ARG A 92 -7.89 18.64 -19.72
C ARG A 92 -6.81 17.62 -19.38
N ILE A 93 -7.05 16.73 -18.41
CA ILE A 93 -6.07 15.71 -18.00
C ILE A 93 -5.79 14.71 -19.14
N GLU A 94 -6.82 14.32 -19.92
CA GLU A 94 -6.67 13.43 -21.08
C GLU A 94 -5.88 14.10 -22.22
N GLU A 95 -6.13 15.39 -22.45
CA GLU A 95 -5.40 16.20 -23.42
C GLU A 95 -3.93 16.41 -23.01
N GLU A 96 -3.68 16.67 -21.72
CA GLU A 96 -2.33 16.77 -21.14
C GLU A 96 -1.57 15.42 -21.24
N ARG A 97 -2.21 14.28 -20.91
CA ARG A 97 -1.57 12.96 -21.08
C ARG A 97 -1.25 12.63 -22.53
N LYS A 98 -2.09 13.05 -23.48
CA LYS A 98 -1.82 12.87 -24.92
C LYS A 98 -0.64 13.74 -25.36
N ALA A 99 -0.59 15.00 -24.95
CA ALA A 99 0.51 15.90 -25.25
C ALA A 99 1.85 15.37 -24.67
N GLU A 100 1.86 14.90 -23.42
CA GLU A 100 3.06 14.29 -22.79
C GLU A 100 3.51 13.00 -23.50
N SER A 101 2.55 12.19 -23.98
CA SER A 101 2.87 10.98 -24.74
C SER A 101 3.47 11.29 -26.11
N GLU A 102 2.96 12.32 -26.79
CA GLU A 102 3.46 12.78 -28.09
C GLU A 102 4.87 13.40 -27.96
N GLU A 103 5.11 14.17 -26.91
CA GLU A 103 6.42 14.73 -26.55
C GLU A 103 7.45 13.63 -26.19
N SER A 104 7.02 12.58 -25.48
CA SER A 104 7.85 11.42 -25.12
C SER A 104 8.20 10.51 -26.31
N THR A 105 7.37 10.50 -27.35
CA THR A 105 7.67 9.82 -28.63
C THR A 105 8.57 10.66 -29.53
N SER A 106 8.39 11.99 -29.56
CA SER A 106 9.20 12.90 -30.38
C SER A 106 10.67 12.96 -29.96
N THR A 107 10.99 12.71 -28.70
CA THR A 107 12.37 12.75 -28.16
C THR A 107 13.16 11.46 -28.37
N ARG A 108 12.51 10.36 -28.77
CA ARG A 108 13.18 9.06 -29.00
C ARG A 108 13.70 8.88 -30.42
N ASP A 109 13.17 9.64 -31.38
CA ASP A 109 13.53 9.49 -32.79
C ASP A 109 14.76 10.33 -33.21
N ASP A 110 15.21 11.29 -32.38
CA ASP A 110 16.38 12.14 -32.70
C ASP A 110 17.73 11.53 -32.29
N ASP A 111 17.77 10.63 -31.29
CA ASP A 111 19.03 10.05 -30.78
C ASP A 111 19.58 8.89 -31.65
N THR A 112 18.84 8.42 -32.67
CA THR A 112 19.28 7.30 -33.53
C THR A 112 19.88 7.73 -34.87
N ALA A 113 19.88 9.02 -35.20
CA ALA A 113 20.41 9.51 -36.49
C ALA A 113 21.90 9.89 -36.48
N SER A 114 22.56 9.98 -35.31
CA SER A 114 23.90 10.58 -35.19
C SER A 114 25.09 9.60 -35.15
N SER A 115 24.88 8.29 -35.31
CA SER A 115 25.96 7.28 -35.19
C SER A 115 26.45 6.65 -36.50
N CYS A 116 26.08 7.19 -37.68
CA CYS A 116 26.49 6.62 -38.97
C CYS A 116 27.25 7.63 -39.86
N ARG A 117 28.31 8.26 -39.33
CA ARG A 117 29.37 8.88 -40.15
C ARG A 117 30.69 8.81 -39.42
N GLU A 118 31.43 7.71 -39.58
CA GLU A 118 32.91 7.68 -39.57
C GLU A 118 33.42 6.24 -39.75
N THR A 119 33.51 5.79 -41.00
CA THR A 119 34.50 4.77 -41.41
C THR A 119 34.93 5.04 -42.85
N SER A 120 36.06 5.73 -43.01
CA SER A 120 36.86 5.71 -44.24
C SER A 120 38.30 6.02 -43.86
N MET A 121 39.10 4.97 -43.73
CA MET A 121 40.53 4.95 -44.02
C MET A 121 40.83 3.65 -44.75
#